data_AF-A0A0Q5QLD8-F1
#
_entry.id   AF-A0A0Q5QLD8-F1
#
_cell.length_a   1.000
_cell.length_b   1.000
_cell.length_c   1.000
_cell.angle_alpha   90.00
_cell.angle_beta   90.00
_cell.angle_gamma   90.00
#
_symmetry.space_group_name_H-M   'P 1'
#
loop_
_entity.id
_entity.type
_entity.pdbx_description
1 polymer ?
#
loop_
_entity_poly.entity_id
_entity_poly.type
_entity_poly.pdbx_seq_one_letter_code
_entity_poly.pdbx_strand_id
1 'polypeptide(L)'
;MNKIYLLLIVLISFSATCQKIKLKGDYVMVDDTKCMKFTSKNLSSSNTFYNLEDKKMFYLDALTDDSSDAHFKLQFVGSEDVIRLNSTSMNFRAGIIKDLITEEVLNPKNCEVNFEKISEFKSRYHIEPKPVNTTVIVNQNQTAPATPRRGINVGVGFGR
;
A
#
# COMPACT_ATOMS: atom_id res chain seq x y z
N MET A 1 31.39 -44.56 -17.78
CA MET A 1 31.18 -43.94 -16.45
C MET A 1 30.85 -42.44 -16.55
N ASN A 2 29.93 -42.03 -17.43
CA ASN A 2 29.64 -40.59 -17.69
C ASN A 2 28.17 -40.17 -17.48
N LYS A 3 27.31 -41.03 -16.93
CA LYS A 3 25.87 -40.72 -16.75
C LYS A 3 25.48 -40.20 -15.36
N ILE A 4 26.41 -40.27 -14.39
CA ILE A 4 26.14 -39.88 -12.99
C ILE A 4 26.30 -38.36 -12.78
N TYR A 5 27.14 -37.69 -13.57
CA TYR A 5 27.38 -36.25 -13.41
C TYR A 5 26.22 -35.36 -13.89
N LEU A 6 25.36 -35.85 -14.79
CA LEU A 6 24.23 -35.07 -15.29
C LEU A 6 23.09 -34.94 -14.26
N LEU A 7 22.98 -35.91 -13.35
CA LEU A 7 21.88 -35.95 -12.36
C LEU A 7 22.12 -35.00 -11.18
N LEU A 8 23.38 -34.64 -10.92
CA LEU A 8 23.78 -33.75 -9.82
C LEU A 8 23.60 -32.26 -10.17
N ILE A 9 23.64 -31.90 -11.45
CA ILE A 9 23.45 -30.50 -11.92
C ILE A 9 21.96 -30.10 -11.92
N VAL A 10 21.04 -31.05 -12.09
CA VAL A 10 19.59 -30.80 -12.10
C VAL A 10 19.02 -30.54 -10.69
N LEU A 11 19.65 -31.10 -9.64
CA LEU A 11 19.20 -30.93 -8.25
C LEU A 11 19.53 -29.54 -7.64
N ILE A 12 20.39 -28.74 -8.28
CA ILE A 12 20.75 -27.39 -7.79
C ILE A 12 19.77 -26.32 -8.32
N SER A 13 18.94 -26.63 -9.33
CA SER A 13 18.08 -25.64 -9.99
C SER A 13 16.74 -25.33 -9.29
N PHE A 14 16.47 -25.88 -8.11
CA PHE A 14 15.22 -25.64 -7.36
C PHE A 14 15.44 -25.09 -5.95
N SER A 15 16.48 -24.28 -5.76
CA SER A 15 16.44 -23.29 -4.68
C SER A 15 15.49 -22.18 -5.11
N ALA A 16 14.18 -22.48 -5.16
CA ALA A 16 13.16 -21.44 -5.24
C ALA A 16 13.40 -20.54 -4.02
N THR A 17 14.05 -19.40 -4.25
CA THR A 17 14.39 -18.43 -3.21
C THR A 17 13.10 -17.84 -2.71
N CYS A 18 12.46 -18.54 -1.76
CA CYS A 18 11.34 -18.02 -1.00
C CYS A 18 11.90 -16.90 -0.14
N GLN A 19 11.87 -15.68 -0.68
CA GLN A 19 12.39 -14.51 -0.02
C GLN A 19 11.66 -14.30 1.30
N LYS A 20 12.42 -14.27 2.38
CA LYS A 20 11.89 -14.28 3.75
C LYS A 20 11.83 -12.86 4.28
N ILE A 21 10.62 -12.30 4.29
CA ILE A 21 10.38 -10.95 4.81
C ILE A 21 9.82 -11.04 6.22
N LYS A 22 10.44 -10.31 7.15
CA LYS A 22 10.02 -10.25 8.55
C LYS A 22 10.08 -8.82 9.05
N LEU A 23 9.17 -8.46 9.95
CA LEU A 23 9.26 -7.23 10.73
C LEU A 23 9.77 -7.61 12.12
N LYS A 24 10.93 -7.08 12.54
CA LYS A 24 11.57 -7.39 13.83
C LYS A 24 12.02 -6.10 14.52
N GLY A 25 11.40 -5.78 15.65
CA GLY A 25 11.56 -4.46 16.28
C GLY A 25 11.14 -3.37 15.28
N ASP A 26 11.98 -2.35 15.13
CA ASP A 26 11.75 -1.23 14.20
C ASP A 26 12.34 -1.47 12.80
N TYR A 27 12.68 -2.71 12.46
CA TYR A 27 13.33 -3.06 11.20
C TYR A 27 12.51 -4.03 10.37
N VAL A 28 12.55 -3.84 9.05
CA VAL A 28 12.20 -4.85 8.06
C VAL A 28 13.46 -5.62 7.70
N MET A 29 13.35 -6.94 7.82
CA MET A 29 14.40 -7.89 7.50
C MET A 29 14.02 -8.61 6.20
N VAL A 30 14.96 -8.65 5.24
CA VAL A 30 14.87 -9.43 4.01
C VAL A 30 15.97 -10.47 4.07
N ASP A 31 15.60 -11.75 4.01
CA ASP A 31 16.53 -12.89 4.15
C ASP A 31 17.41 -12.77 5.40
N ASP A 32 16.76 -12.41 6.51
CA ASP A 32 17.38 -12.20 7.83
C ASP A 32 18.44 -11.07 7.88
N THR A 33 18.52 -10.21 6.85
CA THR A 33 19.35 -8.99 6.80
C THR A 33 18.49 -7.73 6.94
N LYS A 34 18.97 -6.72 7.69
CA LYS A 34 18.27 -5.43 7.83
C LYS A 34 18.22 -4.73 6.48
N CYS A 35 17.02 -4.38 6.02
CA CYS A 35 16.82 -3.74 4.71
C CYS A 35 16.29 -2.30 4.85
N MET A 36 15.31 -2.09 5.72
CA MET A 36 14.75 -0.77 6.00
C MET A 36 14.25 -0.68 7.45
N LYS A 37 14.02 0.54 7.93
CA LYS A 37 13.38 0.82 9.21
C LYS A 37 11.90 1.12 9.00
N PHE A 38 11.08 0.91 10.01
CA PHE A 38 9.69 1.34 9.98
C PHE A 38 9.21 1.79 11.36
N THR A 39 8.26 2.72 11.37
CA THR A 39 7.56 3.17 12.58
C THR A 39 6.07 3.05 12.38
N SER A 40 5.36 2.58 13.40
CA SER A 40 3.89 2.48 13.41
C SER A 40 3.29 3.50 14.36
N LYS A 41 2.28 4.23 13.92
CA LYS A 41 1.44 5.11 14.74
C LYS A 41 0.03 4.54 14.86
N ASN A 42 -0.69 4.90 15.92
CA ASN A 42 -2.09 4.55 16.17
C ASN A 42 -2.40 3.07 15.97
N LEU A 43 -1.92 2.19 16.87
CA LEU A 43 -2.21 0.76 16.85
C LEU A 43 -1.97 0.07 15.50
N SER A 44 -0.99 0.52 14.70
CA SER A 44 -0.63 -0.02 13.36
C SER A 44 -1.36 0.57 12.16
N SER A 45 -2.31 1.50 12.36
CA SER A 45 -3.09 2.09 11.27
C SER A 45 -2.28 3.00 10.35
N SER A 46 -1.17 3.58 10.80
CA SER A 46 -0.31 4.41 9.94
C SER A 46 1.13 3.99 10.10
N ASN A 47 1.80 3.72 8.98
CA ASN A 47 3.16 3.20 8.96
C ASN A 47 4.01 4.07 8.05
N THR A 48 5.20 4.43 8.54
CA THR A 48 6.22 5.12 7.74
C THR A 48 7.44 4.22 7.64
N PHE A 49 7.95 4.06 6.42
CA PHE A 49 9.13 3.28 6.11
C PHE A 49 10.28 4.20 5.74
N TYR A 50 11.49 3.87 6.21
CA TYR A 50 12.70 4.67 6.07
C TYR A 50 13.84 3.79 5.60
N ASN A 51 14.79 4.36 4.86
CA ASN A 51 16.04 3.67 4.59
C ASN A 51 16.84 3.52 5.90
N LEU A 52 17.98 2.83 5.86
CA LEU A 52 18.81 2.64 7.05
C LEU A 52 19.43 3.95 7.57
N GLU A 53 19.46 4.99 6.75
CA GLU A 53 19.94 6.34 7.04
C GLU A 53 18.82 7.30 7.52
N ASP A 54 17.65 6.76 7.89
CA ASP A 54 16.50 7.52 8.41
C ASP A 54 15.82 8.48 7.41
N LYS A 55 16.09 8.33 6.11
CA LYS A 55 15.35 9.01 5.04
C LYS A 55 14.04 8.27 4.75
N LYS A 56 12.92 8.99 4.80
CA LYS A 56 11.58 8.46 4.48
C LYS A 56 11.53 7.96 3.04
N MET A 57 10.92 6.80 2.85
CA MET A 57 10.79 6.15 1.54
C MET A 57 9.34 6.05 1.09
N PHE A 58 8.45 5.55 1.95
CA PHE A 58 7.03 5.44 1.64
C PHE A 58 6.17 5.37 2.91
N TYR A 59 4.89 5.61 2.73
CA TYR A 59 3.86 5.58 3.76
C TYR A 59 2.85 4.49 3.43
N LEU A 60 2.39 3.78 4.45
CA LEU A 60 1.33 2.78 4.36
C LEU A 60 0.29 3.02 5.45
N ASP A 61 -0.83 3.59 5.04
CA ASP A 61 -1.91 4.00 5.93
C ASP A 61 -3.15 3.15 5.70
N ALA A 62 -3.78 2.67 6.77
CA ALA A 62 -5.07 2.02 6.73
C ALA A 62 -6.14 3.05 6.33
N LEU A 63 -6.97 2.69 5.37
CA LEU A 63 -8.15 3.44 5.01
C LEU A 63 -9.31 2.92 5.86
N THR A 64 -9.87 3.79 6.70
CA THR A 64 -11.13 3.55 7.39
C THR A 64 -12.26 3.91 6.43
N ASP A 65 -12.65 2.94 5.61
CA ASP A 65 -13.91 3.01 4.87
C ASP A 65 -14.95 2.22 5.68
N ASP A 66 -16.24 2.58 5.60
CA ASP A 66 -17.34 1.91 6.32
C ASP A 66 -17.54 0.42 5.92
N SER A 67 -16.67 -0.12 5.07
CA SER A 67 -16.66 -1.52 4.65
C SER A 67 -15.88 -2.42 5.63
N SER A 68 -16.33 -3.67 5.77
CA SER A 68 -15.60 -4.72 6.50
C SER A 68 -14.22 -5.06 5.94
N ASP A 69 -13.90 -4.61 4.72
CA ASP A 69 -12.64 -4.91 4.04
C ASP A 69 -11.56 -3.90 4.46
N ALA A 70 -10.44 -4.40 4.99
CA ALA A 70 -9.30 -3.55 5.31
C ALA A 70 -8.56 -3.15 4.03
N HIS A 71 -8.59 -1.86 3.72
CA HIS A 71 -7.87 -1.26 2.60
C HIS A 71 -6.70 -0.43 3.10
N PHE A 72 -5.66 -0.30 2.28
CA PHE A 72 -4.48 0.50 2.60
C PHE A 72 -4.14 1.47 1.48
N LYS A 73 -3.65 2.64 1.86
CA LYS A 73 -3.05 3.62 0.99
C LYS A 73 -1.54 3.49 1.08
N LEU A 74 -0.90 3.17 -0.04
CA LEU A 74 0.54 3.21 -0.24
C LEU A 74 0.91 4.48 -1.02
N GLN A 75 1.90 5.23 -0.52
CA GLN A 75 2.41 6.44 -1.19
C GLN A 75 3.93 6.53 -1.04
N PHE A 76 4.65 6.66 -2.15
CA PHE A 76 6.10 6.80 -2.18
C PHE A 76 6.52 8.26 -2.03
N VAL A 77 7.60 8.52 -1.28
CA VAL A 77 8.20 9.84 -1.17
C VAL A 77 8.84 10.20 -2.51
N GLY A 78 8.44 11.32 -3.09
CA GLY A 78 8.92 11.76 -4.41
C GLY A 78 8.09 11.26 -5.59
N SER A 79 7.00 10.53 -5.34
CA SER A 79 5.98 10.23 -6.36
C SER A 79 4.63 10.85 -5.99
N GLU A 80 3.89 11.30 -7.00
CA GLU A 80 2.49 11.77 -6.85
C GLU A 80 1.50 10.60 -6.84
N ASP A 81 1.95 9.38 -7.14
CA ASP A 81 1.08 8.21 -7.18
C ASP A 81 0.57 7.83 -5.78
N VAL A 82 -0.74 7.66 -5.71
CA VAL A 82 -1.43 7.06 -4.57
C VAL A 82 -1.97 5.71 -5.00
N ILE A 83 -1.56 4.66 -4.29
CA ILE A 83 -1.93 3.28 -4.61
C ILE A 83 -2.80 2.73 -3.50
N ARG A 84 -4.02 2.31 -3.84
CA ARG A 84 -4.93 1.68 -2.90
C ARG A 84 -4.79 0.16 -3.01
N LEU A 85 -4.57 -0.52 -1.89
CA LEU A 85 -4.25 -1.94 -1.79
C LEU A 85 -5.26 -2.67 -0.90
N ASN A 86 -5.46 -3.97 -1.16
CA ASN A 86 -6.26 -4.85 -0.29
C ASN A 86 -5.39 -5.49 0.80
N SER A 87 -5.98 -5.70 1.98
CA SER A 87 -5.38 -6.57 3.01
C SER A 87 -5.52 -8.04 2.63
N THR A 88 -4.53 -8.60 1.94
CA THR A 88 -4.60 -10.02 1.51
C THR A 88 -4.13 -11.01 2.57
N SER A 89 -3.58 -10.57 3.71
CA SER A 89 -3.01 -11.49 4.71
C SER A 89 -3.04 -10.98 6.15
N MET A 90 -2.90 -11.92 7.10
CA MET A 90 -2.81 -11.67 8.55
C MET A 90 -1.60 -10.79 8.92
N ASN A 91 -0.56 -10.73 8.08
CA ASN A 91 0.58 -9.82 8.21
C ASN A 91 0.72 -8.96 6.94
N PHE A 92 -0.30 -8.14 6.69
CA PHE A 92 -0.44 -7.33 5.48
C PHE A 92 0.83 -6.53 5.12
N ARG A 93 1.56 -5.99 6.10
CA ARG A 93 2.80 -5.23 5.85
C ARG A 93 3.87 -6.08 5.18
N ALA A 94 4.13 -7.27 5.72
CA ALA A 94 5.12 -8.18 5.16
C ALA A 94 4.69 -8.63 3.74
N GLY A 95 3.39 -8.85 3.54
CA GLY A 95 2.81 -9.16 2.23
C GLY A 95 3.05 -8.04 1.21
N ILE A 96 2.69 -6.81 1.54
CA ILE A 96 2.88 -5.66 0.64
C ILE A 96 4.36 -5.44 0.32
N ILE A 97 5.26 -5.54 1.31
CA ILE A 97 6.71 -5.44 1.06
C ILE A 97 7.18 -6.56 0.12
N LYS A 98 6.62 -7.77 0.25
CA LYS A 98 6.91 -8.89 -0.65
C LYS A 98 6.47 -8.61 -2.07
N ASP A 99 5.26 -8.08 -2.25
CA ASP A 99 4.74 -7.71 -3.56
C ASP A 99 5.61 -6.62 -4.18
N LEU A 100 6.01 -5.60 -3.40
CA LEU A 100 6.92 -4.55 -3.86
C LEU A 100 8.29 -5.07 -4.32
N ILE A 101 8.84 -6.06 -3.65
CA ILE A 101 10.11 -6.66 -4.07
C ILE A 101 9.91 -7.57 -5.30
N THR A 102 8.82 -8.33 -5.32
CA THR A 102 8.50 -9.25 -6.43
C THR A 102 8.32 -8.49 -7.74
N GLU A 103 7.71 -7.31 -7.68
CA GLU A 103 7.49 -6.42 -8.84
C GLU A 103 8.62 -5.41 -9.05
N GLU A 104 9.78 -5.63 -8.41
CA GLU A 104 11.00 -4.83 -8.57
C GLU A 104 10.88 -3.34 -8.21
N VAL A 105 9.81 -2.95 -7.49
CA VAL A 105 9.64 -1.60 -6.95
C VAL A 105 10.62 -1.35 -5.81
N LEU A 106 10.92 -2.38 -5.02
CA LEU A 106 11.96 -2.36 -4.01
C LEU A 106 13.08 -3.34 -4.38
N ASN A 107 14.31 -2.85 -4.36
CA ASN A 107 15.46 -3.73 -4.53
C ASN A 107 15.62 -4.64 -3.28
N PRO A 108 15.72 -5.97 -3.44
CA PRO A 108 15.77 -6.91 -2.32
C PRO A 108 17.00 -6.76 -1.41
N LYS A 109 18.09 -6.16 -1.90
CA LYS A 109 19.37 -6.08 -1.18
C LYS A 109 19.49 -4.84 -0.31
N ASN A 110 18.93 -3.72 -0.75
CA ASN A 110 19.08 -2.42 -0.08
C ASN A 110 17.74 -1.69 0.13
N CYS A 111 16.62 -2.29 -0.29
CA CYS A 111 15.29 -1.70 -0.27
C CYS A 111 15.19 -0.35 -0.99
N GLU A 112 16.11 0.00 -1.89
CA GLU A 112 15.96 1.24 -2.66
C GLU A 112 14.73 1.18 -3.57
N VAL A 113 14.02 2.30 -3.66
CA VAL A 113 12.80 2.43 -4.47
C VAL A 113 13.19 2.65 -5.93
N ASN A 114 12.72 1.79 -6.82
CA ASN A 114 12.77 1.99 -8.25
C ASN A 114 11.50 2.71 -8.73
N PHE A 115 11.61 4.01 -8.99
CA PHE A 115 10.47 4.84 -9.38
C PHE A 115 9.86 4.45 -10.74
N GLU A 116 10.65 3.86 -11.64
CA GLU A 116 10.17 3.44 -12.98
C GLU A 116 9.14 2.31 -12.89
N LYS A 117 9.19 1.51 -11.82
CA LYS A 117 8.32 0.35 -11.60
C LYS A 117 7.03 0.68 -10.85
N ILE A 118 6.91 1.88 -10.29
CA ILE A 118 5.74 2.29 -9.50
C ILE A 118 4.46 2.31 -10.35
N SER A 119 4.55 2.77 -11.60
CA SER A 119 3.40 2.85 -12.51
C SER A 119 2.86 1.46 -12.88
N GLU A 120 3.76 0.51 -13.14
CA GLU A 120 3.46 -0.90 -13.41
C GLU A 120 2.79 -1.55 -12.19
N PHE A 121 3.38 -1.38 -11.00
CA PHE A 121 2.82 -1.86 -9.74
C PHE A 121 1.42 -1.29 -9.47
N LYS A 122 1.25 0.02 -9.67
CA LYS A 122 -0.05 0.68 -9.53
C LYS A 122 -1.07 0.07 -10.49
N SER A 123 -0.73 -0.10 -11.77
CA SER A 123 -1.65 -0.68 -12.75
C SER A 123 -2.15 -2.07 -12.38
N ARG A 124 -1.33 -2.85 -11.66
CA ARG A 124 -1.65 -4.24 -11.31
C ARG A 124 -2.40 -4.38 -9.99
N TYR A 125 -2.02 -3.59 -8.98
CA TYR A 125 -2.51 -3.77 -7.60
C TYR A 125 -3.45 -2.66 -7.12
N HIS A 126 -3.54 -1.54 -7.84
CA HIS A 126 -4.47 -0.47 -7.47
C HIS A 126 -5.91 -0.96 -7.57
N ILE A 127 -6.64 -0.78 -6.48
CA ILE A 127 -8.08 -1.00 -6.44
C ILE A 127 -8.81 0.33 -6.43
N GLU A 128 -9.73 0.49 -7.39
CA GLU A 128 -10.61 1.64 -7.42
C GLU A 128 -11.51 1.67 -6.17
N PRO A 129 -11.79 2.86 -5.61
CA PRO A 129 -12.78 2.98 -4.54
C PRO A 129 -14.12 2.41 -4.99
N LYS A 130 -14.80 1.66 -4.10
CA LYS A 130 -16.17 1.22 -4.39
C LYS A 130 -17.04 2.48 -4.56
N PRO A 131 -17.87 2.57 -5.62
CA PRO A 131 -18.79 3.69 -5.77
C PRO A 131 -19.73 3.70 -4.58
N VAL A 132 -19.77 4.83 -3.85
CA VAL A 132 -20.75 5.04 -2.80
C VAL A 132 -22.08 5.26 -3.50
N ASN A 133 -22.94 4.25 -3.50
CA ASN A 133 -24.33 4.39 -3.94
C ASN A 133 -25.06 5.31 -2.95
N THR A 134 -24.88 6.61 -3.13
CA THR A 134 -25.65 7.61 -2.41
C THR A 134 -27.02 7.64 -3.07
N THR A 135 -28.01 6.97 -2.46
CA THR A 135 -29.41 7.16 -2.83
C THR A 135 -29.78 8.59 -2.47
N VAL A 136 -29.73 9.50 -3.44
CA VAL A 136 -30.28 10.85 -3.27
C VAL A 136 -31.80 10.69 -3.22
N ILE A 137 -32.37 10.68 -2.02
CA ILE A 137 -33.82 10.72 -1.84
C ILE A 137 -34.27 12.15 -2.17
N VAL A 138 -34.72 12.37 -3.40
CA VAL A 138 -35.41 13.61 -3.79
C VAL A 138 -36.84 13.51 -3.28
N ASN A 139 -37.09 14.02 -2.07
CA ASN A 139 -38.45 14.24 -1.60
C ASN A 139 -39.07 15.41 -2.38
N GLN A 140 -39.75 15.12 -3.49
CA GLN A 140 -40.76 16.04 -4.05
C GLN A 140 -42.01 16.00 -3.17
N ASN A 141 -41.91 16.52 -1.95
CA ASN A 141 -43.11 16.86 -1.20
C ASN A 141 -43.72 18.11 -1.83
N GLN A 142 -44.81 17.90 -2.57
CA GLN A 142 -45.77 18.94 -2.85
C GLN A 142 -46.15 19.63 -1.54
N THR A 143 -45.89 20.93 -1.46
CA THR A 143 -46.39 21.88 -0.44
C THR A 143 -46.07 21.55 1.02
N ALA A 144 -44.93 22.04 1.52
CA ALA A 144 -44.73 22.28 2.95
C ALA A 144 -44.82 23.80 3.23
N PRO A 145 -45.56 24.27 4.25
CA PRO A 145 -45.64 25.67 4.61
C PRO A 145 -44.31 26.16 5.21
N ALA A 146 -43.99 27.42 4.94
CA ALA A 146 -42.73 28.07 5.30
C ALA A 146 -42.45 28.07 6.82
N THR A 147 -41.29 27.57 7.23
CA THR A 147 -40.63 27.86 8.51
C THR A 147 -39.10 27.91 8.31
N PRO A 148 -38.35 28.63 9.17
CA PRO A 148 -37.21 29.45 8.75
C PRO A 148 -35.92 28.65 8.49
N ARG A 149 -35.25 29.02 7.38
CA ARG A 149 -33.96 28.50 6.93
C ARG A 149 -32.86 28.83 7.93
N ARG A 150 -32.23 27.81 8.53
CA ARG A 150 -30.80 27.90 8.91
C ARG A 150 -29.98 27.53 7.68
N GLY A 151 -29.77 28.52 6.82
CA GLY A 151 -28.86 28.38 5.68
C GLY A 151 -27.41 28.32 6.15
N ILE A 152 -26.64 27.38 5.64
CA ILE A 152 -25.19 27.47 5.61
C ILE A 152 -24.85 28.35 4.40
N ASN A 153 -24.25 29.51 4.65
CA ASN A 153 -23.73 30.39 3.60
C ASN A 153 -22.37 29.85 3.14
N VAL A 154 -22.26 29.49 1.87
CA VAL A 154 -20.96 29.25 1.22
C VAL A 154 -20.67 30.46 0.33
N GLY A 155 -19.81 31.36 0.79
CA GLY A 155 -19.33 32.49 0.00
C GLY A 155 -18.20 32.05 -0.91
N VAL A 156 -18.41 32.13 -2.23
CA VAL A 156 -17.35 32.00 -3.23
C VAL A 156 -16.85 33.41 -3.55
N GLY A 157 -15.72 33.79 -2.97
CA GLY A 157 -15.04 35.04 -3.29
C GLY A 157 -14.16 34.88 -4.52
N PHE A 158 -14.50 35.57 -5.62
CA PHE A 158 -13.55 35.80 -6.71
C PHE A 158 -12.78 37.08 -6.40
N GLY A 159 -11.51 36.91 -6.02
CA GLY A 159 -10.54 38.01 -5.95
C GLY A 159 -10.25 38.55 -7.35
N ARG A 160 -10.12 39.87 -7.43
CA ARG A 160 -9.99 40.71 -8.62
C ARG A 160 -8.87 40.29 -9.58
#